data_AF-A0A8J6MF08-F1
#
_entry.id   AF-A0A8J6MF08-F1
#
_cell.length_a   1.000
_cell.length_b   1.000
_cell.length_c   1.000
_cell.angle_alpha   90.00
_cell.angle_beta   90.00
_cell.angle_gamma   90.00
#
_symmetry.space_group_name_H-M   'P 1'
#
loop_
_entity.id
_entity.type
_entity.pdbx_description
1 polymer ?
#
loop_
_entity_poly.entity_id
_entity_poly.type
_entity_poly.pdbx_seq_one_letter_code
_entity_poly.pdbx_strand_id
1 'polypeptide(L)'
;MKFPLSWLRAHLDTTADTATICDTLTRIGIEVEGVTDPAAPLAPFVIARVIEAVQHPNADRLRALRVDIGDGREYSVVCGAPNARTGMLGVAALPGAFVPGTGITLKVGEIRGVRSEAMMLSAREMGLGDDHSGIMD
;
A
#
# COMPACT_ATOMS: atom_id res chain seq x y z
N MET A 1 -5.83 -11.13 23.99
CA MET A 1 -4.56 -11.46 23.30
C MET A 1 -4.82 -11.51 21.80
N LYS A 2 -3.89 -11.09 20.94
CA LYS A 2 -4.03 -11.20 19.47
C LYS A 2 -2.89 -12.05 18.91
N PHE A 3 -3.16 -12.84 17.88
CA PHE A 3 -2.16 -13.58 17.12
C PHE A 3 -2.59 -13.66 15.65
N PRO A 4 -1.64 -13.77 14.70
CA PRO A 4 -1.97 -13.91 13.29
C PRO A 4 -2.43 -15.34 12.98
N LEU A 5 -3.45 -15.48 12.15
CA LEU A 5 -3.98 -16.78 11.75
C LEU A 5 -2.92 -17.65 11.03
N SER A 6 -2.00 -17.02 10.30
CA SER A 6 -0.87 -17.70 9.65
C SER A 6 0.06 -18.40 10.66
N TRP A 7 0.32 -17.78 11.81
CA TRP A 7 1.11 -18.40 12.88
C TRP A 7 0.40 -19.62 13.46
N LEU A 8 -0.90 -19.52 13.74
CA LEU A 8 -1.68 -20.66 14.22
C LEU A 8 -1.66 -21.82 13.21
N ARG A 9 -1.82 -21.52 11.91
CA ARG A 9 -1.74 -22.52 10.83
C ARG A 9 -0.36 -23.17 10.70
N ALA A 10 0.72 -22.47 11.05
CA ALA A 10 2.05 -23.08 11.05
C ALA A 10 2.21 -24.19 12.11
N HIS A 11 1.30 -24.24 13.10
CA HIS A 11 1.29 -25.22 14.18
C HIS A 11 0.10 -26.19 14.12
N LEU A 12 -0.78 -26.07 13.11
CA LEU A 12 -1.97 -26.90 12.95
C LEU A 12 -2.08 -27.41 11.51
N ASP A 13 -2.19 -28.73 11.35
CA ASP A 13 -2.56 -29.32 10.06
C ASP A 13 -4.09 -29.25 9.89
N THR A 14 -4.57 -28.28 9.10
CA THR A 14 -6.00 -28.06 8.90
C THR A 14 -6.30 -27.31 7.60
N THR A 15 -7.45 -27.65 6.99
CA THR A 15 -8.03 -26.92 5.85
C THR A 15 -9.23 -26.06 6.26
N ALA A 16 -9.51 -25.93 7.56
CA ALA A 16 -10.63 -25.15 8.06
C ALA A 16 -10.53 -23.67 7.66
N ASP A 17 -11.68 -23.06 7.41
CA ASP A 17 -11.78 -21.61 7.21
C ASP A 17 -11.70 -20.85 8.55
N THR A 18 -11.55 -19.53 8.47
CA THR A 18 -11.41 -18.68 9.66
C THR A 18 -12.63 -18.78 10.59
N ALA A 19 -13.83 -18.88 10.03
CA ALA A 19 -15.07 -18.98 10.82
C ALA A 19 -15.08 -20.27 11.66
N THR A 20 -14.78 -21.41 11.04
CA THR A 20 -14.72 -22.71 11.72
C THR A 20 -13.65 -22.72 12.82
N ILE A 21 -12.51 -22.08 12.58
CA ILE A 21 -11.45 -21.94 13.59
C ILE A 21 -11.95 -21.11 14.78
N CYS A 22 -12.58 -19.96 14.54
CA CYS A 22 -13.13 -19.10 15.59
C CYS A 22 -14.20 -19.80 16.44
N ASP A 23 -15.13 -20.52 15.79
CA ASP A 23 -16.17 -21.29 16.48
C ASP A 23 -15.56 -22.42 17.32
N THR A 24 -14.50 -23.06 16.81
CA THR A 24 -13.83 -24.15 17.54
C THR A 24 -13.06 -23.62 18.74
N LEU A 25 -12.37 -22.49 18.62
CA LEU A 25 -11.70 -21.82 19.75
C LEU A 25 -12.71 -21.51 20.86
N THR A 26 -13.85 -20.91 20.52
CA THR A 26 -14.91 -20.61 21.49
C THR A 26 -15.45 -21.88 22.15
N ARG A 27 -15.66 -22.95 21.37
CA ARG A 27 -16.17 -24.24 21.88
C ARG A 27 -15.23 -24.91 22.88
N ILE A 28 -13.92 -24.72 22.74
CA ILE A 28 -12.92 -25.25 23.68
C ILE A 28 -12.58 -24.29 24.83
N GLY A 29 -13.35 -23.20 24.98
CA GLY A 29 -13.21 -22.24 26.08
C GLY A 29 -12.27 -21.07 25.82
N ILE A 30 -11.85 -20.85 24.57
CA ILE A 30 -11.03 -19.70 24.16
C ILE A 30 -11.94 -18.73 23.40
N GLU A 31 -12.49 -17.75 24.11
CA GLU A 31 -13.39 -16.74 23.51
C GLU A 31 -12.67 -15.89 22.45
N VAL A 32 -13.34 -15.68 21.31
CA VAL A 32 -12.86 -14.83 20.22
C VAL A 32 -13.66 -13.53 20.20
N GLU A 33 -13.09 -12.47 20.74
CA GLU A 33 -13.72 -11.14 20.78
C GLU A 33 -13.86 -10.49 19.37
N GLY A 34 -12.98 -10.86 18.44
CA GLY A 34 -13.05 -10.31 17.09
C GLY A 34 -11.94 -10.80 16.16
N VAL A 35 -12.21 -10.64 14.86
CA VAL A 35 -11.28 -10.94 13.78
C VAL A 35 -11.09 -9.67 12.97
N THR A 36 -9.85 -9.34 12.63
CA THR A 36 -9.52 -8.18 11.80
C THR A 36 -8.61 -8.64 10.67
N ASP A 37 -8.96 -8.24 9.44
CA ASP A 37 -8.10 -8.41 8.28
C ASP A 37 -7.27 -7.13 8.06
N PRO A 38 -5.97 -7.13 8.40
CA PRO A 38 -5.11 -5.97 8.19
C PRO A 38 -4.82 -5.70 6.70
N ALA A 39 -5.08 -6.65 5.79
CA ALA A 39 -4.85 -6.48 4.36
C ALA A 39 -6.03 -5.79 3.66
N ALA A 40 -7.25 -5.91 4.18
CA ALA A 40 -8.44 -5.31 3.57
C ALA A 40 -8.32 -3.79 3.30
N PRO A 41 -7.79 -2.96 4.20
CA PRO A 41 -7.57 -1.53 3.93
C PRO A 41 -6.52 -1.25 2.86
N LEU A 42 -5.63 -2.20 2.58
CA LEU A 42 -4.52 -2.06 1.64
C LEU A 42 -4.86 -2.60 0.24
N ALA A 43 -5.98 -3.32 0.09
CA ALA A 43 -6.41 -3.94 -1.17
C ALA A 43 -6.46 -2.99 -2.38
N PRO A 44 -6.77 -1.67 -2.24
CA PRO A 44 -6.74 -0.74 -3.36
C PRO A 44 -5.33 -0.37 -3.86
N PHE A 45 -4.28 -0.76 -3.14
CA PHE A 45 -2.90 -0.40 -3.44
C PHE A 45 -2.17 -1.53 -4.14
N VAL A 46 -1.22 -1.17 -5.01
CA VAL A 46 -0.49 -2.13 -5.83
C VAL A 46 1.02 -1.91 -5.66
N ILE A 47 1.78 -3.01 -5.73
CA ILE A 47 3.24 -2.91 -5.81
C ILE A 47 3.62 -2.30 -7.16
N ALA A 48 4.55 -1.36 -7.11
CA ALA A 48 4.93 -0.59 -8.28
C ALA A 48 6.45 -0.47 -8.36
N ARG A 49 6.99 -0.65 -9.56
CA ARG A 49 8.40 -0.51 -9.86
C ARG A 49 8.65 0.85 -10.49
N VAL A 50 9.56 1.63 -9.91
CA VAL A 50 10.04 2.89 -10.50
C VAL A 50 11.00 2.53 -11.63
N ILE A 51 10.52 2.62 -12.88
CA ILE A 51 11.34 2.38 -14.08
C ILE A 51 12.38 3.48 -14.22
N GLU A 52 12.00 4.72 -13.91
CA GLU A 52 12.85 5.89 -14.07
C GLU A 52 12.43 6.99 -13.10
N ALA A 53 13.40 7.67 -12.49
CA ALA A 53 13.21 8.82 -11.62
C ALA A 53 14.13 9.96 -12.03
N VAL A 54 13.55 11.03 -12.59
CA VAL A 54 14.30 12.23 -13.01
C VAL A 54 13.86 13.46 -12.22
N GLN A 55 14.72 14.49 -12.19
CA GLN A 55 14.37 15.77 -11.59
C GLN A 55 13.15 16.36 -12.32
N HIS A 56 12.19 16.89 -11.56
CA HIS A 56 11.03 17.54 -12.15
C HIS A 56 11.45 18.83 -12.88
N PRO A 57 11.02 19.08 -14.13
CA PRO A 57 11.49 20.21 -14.94
C PRO A 57 11.12 21.58 -14.35
N ASN A 58 9.97 21.66 -13.65
CA ASN A 58 9.42 22.91 -13.09
C ASN A 58 9.44 22.96 -11.54
N ALA A 59 10.23 22.12 -10.87
CA ALA A 59 10.33 22.10 -9.41
C ALA A 59 11.61 21.44 -8.88
N ASP A 60 12.28 22.08 -7.93
CA ASP A 60 13.54 21.59 -7.36
C ASP A 60 13.37 20.42 -6.39
N ARG A 61 12.22 20.34 -5.71
CA ARG A 61 11.94 19.33 -4.67
C ARG A 61 11.07 18.17 -5.13
N LEU A 62 10.76 18.10 -6.42
CA LEU A 62 9.93 17.04 -6.99
C LEU A 62 10.72 16.23 -7.99
N ARG A 63 10.34 14.97 -8.15
CA ARG A 63 10.79 14.07 -9.20
C ARG A 63 9.62 13.72 -10.10
N ALA A 64 9.90 13.58 -11.40
CA ALA A 64 8.99 12.95 -12.33
C ALA A 64 9.42 11.47 -12.45
N LEU A 65 8.50 10.58 -12.10
CA LEU A 65 8.70 9.15 -12.10
C LEU A 65 7.92 8.51 -13.25
N ARG A 66 8.49 7.44 -13.80
CA ARG A 66 7.80 6.50 -14.67
C ARG A 66 7.69 5.18 -13.93
N VAL A 67 6.46 4.71 -13.73
CA VAL A 67 6.14 3.62 -12.80
C VAL A 67 5.40 2.51 -13.53
N ASP A 68 5.78 1.25 -13.27
CA ASP A 68 5.15 0.05 -13.79
C ASP A 68 4.51 -0.74 -12.65
N ILE A 69 3.23 -1.08 -12.81
CA ILE A 69 2.42 -1.81 -11.81
C ILE A 69 2.15 -3.27 -12.23
N GLY A 70 2.73 -3.73 -13.33
CA GLY A 70 2.54 -5.09 -13.85
C GLY A 70 1.28 -5.29 -14.71
N ASP A 71 0.60 -4.22 -15.12
CA ASP A 71 -0.57 -4.28 -16.01
C ASP A 71 -0.21 -4.04 -17.50
N GLY A 72 1.08 -3.93 -17.81
CA GLY A 72 1.59 -3.68 -19.16
C GLY A 72 1.60 -2.20 -19.57
N ARG A 73 1.29 -1.27 -18.65
CA ARG A 73 1.33 0.18 -18.89
C ARG A 73 2.33 0.86 -17.97
N GLU A 74 2.85 1.98 -18.44
CA GLU A 74 3.66 2.88 -17.62
C GLU A 74 2.82 4.08 -17.20
N TYR A 75 2.96 4.46 -15.93
CA TYR A 75 2.26 5.57 -15.30
C TYR A 75 3.24 6.70 -15.01
N SER A 76 2.87 7.92 -15.40
CA SER A 76 3.60 9.12 -14.98
C SER A 76 3.20 9.48 -13.54
N VAL A 77 4.16 9.64 -12.64
CA VAL A 77 3.91 10.00 -11.24
C VAL A 77 4.82 11.13 -10.81
N VAL A 78 4.27 12.20 -10.25
CA VAL A 78 5.07 13.24 -9.61
C VAL A 78 5.22 12.91 -8.13
N CYS A 79 6.47 12.80 -7.66
CA CYS A 79 6.77 12.41 -6.29
C CYS A 79 7.72 13.42 -5.62
N GLY A 80 7.41 13.82 -4.39
CA GLY A 80 8.26 14.70 -3.58
C GLY A 80 9.14 13.97 -2.57
N ALA A 81 9.03 12.63 -2.47
CA ALA A 81 9.76 11.87 -1.47
C ALA A 81 11.26 11.82 -1.78
N PRO A 82 12.14 12.02 -0.79
CA PRO A 82 13.58 12.09 -1.01
C PRO A 82 14.20 10.75 -1.42
N ASN A 83 13.57 9.63 -1.06
CA ASN A 83 14.04 8.28 -1.34
C ASN A 83 13.58 7.72 -2.71
N ALA A 84 12.78 8.46 -3.48
CA ALA A 84 12.32 8.04 -4.80
C ALA A 84 13.48 7.98 -5.81
N ARG A 85 13.74 6.79 -6.34
CA ARG A 85 14.90 6.49 -7.20
C ARG A 85 14.58 5.42 -8.25
N THR A 86 15.30 5.44 -9.36
CA THR A 86 15.20 4.42 -10.42
C THR A 86 15.50 3.02 -9.86
N GLY A 87 14.70 2.04 -10.26
CA GLY A 87 14.83 0.63 -9.85
C GLY A 87 14.18 0.28 -8.52
N MET A 88 13.65 1.27 -7.79
CA MET A 88 12.96 1.07 -6.52
C MET A 88 11.63 0.32 -6.72
N LEU A 89 11.33 -0.61 -5.82
CA LEU A 89 9.98 -1.12 -5.62
C LEU A 89 9.32 -0.27 -4.53
N GLY A 90 8.04 0.02 -4.68
CA GLY A 90 7.26 0.71 -3.67
C GLY A 90 5.79 0.37 -3.83
N VAL A 91 4.95 1.17 -3.18
CA VAL A 91 3.49 1.00 -3.26
C VAL A 91 2.88 2.19 -3.97
N ALA A 92 1.99 1.93 -4.93
CA ALA A 92 1.24 2.95 -5.64
C ALA A 92 -0.27 2.83 -5.37
N ALA A 93 -0.93 3.97 -5.31
CA ALA A 93 -2.38 4.08 -5.40
C ALA A 93 -2.77 4.66 -6.77
N LEU A 94 -3.77 4.03 -7.39
CA LEU A 94 -4.31 4.43 -8.68
C LEU A 94 -5.50 5.38 -8.53
N PRO A 95 -5.91 6.11 -9.59
CA PRO A 95 -7.10 6.93 -9.57
C PRO A 95 -8.33 6.12 -9.16
N GLY A 96 -9.13 6.67 -8.25
CA GLY A 96 -10.26 5.98 -7.63
C GLY A 96 -9.93 5.30 -6.30
N ALA A 97 -8.66 5.05 -5.97
CA ALA A 97 -8.27 4.53 -4.66
C ALA A 97 -8.44 5.60 -3.57
N PHE A 98 -8.97 5.20 -2.41
CA PHE A 98 -9.00 6.01 -1.20
C PHE A 98 -7.72 5.82 -0.40
N VAL A 99 -7.07 6.92 -0.01
CA VAL A 99 -5.80 6.93 0.74
C VAL A 99 -6.05 7.36 2.19
N PRO A 100 -6.07 6.42 3.16
CA PRO A 100 -6.50 6.67 4.54
C PRO A 100 -5.73 7.79 5.24
N GLY A 101 -4.40 7.81 5.13
CA GLY A 101 -3.57 8.77 5.88
C GLY A 101 -3.76 10.23 5.45
N THR A 102 -4.30 10.45 4.25
CA THR A 102 -4.63 11.78 3.71
C THR A 102 -6.14 12.05 3.66
N GLY A 103 -6.98 11.03 3.76
CA GLY A 103 -8.43 11.14 3.65
C GLY A 103 -8.94 11.51 2.25
N ILE A 104 -8.16 11.28 1.19
CA ILE A 104 -8.51 11.66 -0.19
C ILE A 104 -8.75 10.44 -1.07
N THR A 105 -9.65 10.59 -2.04
CA THR A 105 -9.77 9.67 -3.19
C THR A 105 -8.95 10.22 -4.34
N LEU A 106 -8.03 9.42 -4.88
CA LEU A 106 -7.15 9.86 -5.95
C LEU A 106 -7.89 10.13 -7.25
N LYS A 107 -7.44 11.17 -7.94
CA LYS A 107 -7.86 11.54 -9.30
C LYS A 107 -6.60 11.82 -10.11
N VAL A 108 -6.68 11.60 -11.41
CA VAL A 108 -5.62 12.04 -12.33
C VAL A 108 -5.53 13.56 -12.25
N GLY A 109 -4.31 14.08 -12.16
CA GLY A 109 -4.07 15.51 -12.06
C GLY A 109 -2.80 15.92 -12.79
N GLU A 110 -2.53 17.22 -12.75
CA GLU A 110 -1.31 17.82 -13.27
C GLU A 110 -0.65 18.61 -12.14
N ILE A 111 0.63 18.35 -11.91
CA ILE A 111 1.43 19.02 -10.89
C ILE A 111 2.50 19.81 -11.64
N ARG A 112 2.38 21.14 -11.62
CA ARG A 112 3.36 22.07 -12.22
C ARG A 112 3.72 21.72 -13.68
N GLY A 113 2.73 21.42 -14.52
CA GLY A 113 2.95 21.11 -15.94
C GLY A 113 3.20 19.63 -16.26
N VAL A 114 3.33 18.76 -15.25
CA VAL A 114 3.58 17.33 -15.44
C VAL A 114 2.39 16.52 -14.95
N ARG A 115 1.90 15.63 -15.81
CA ARG A 115 0.77 14.75 -15.50
C ARG A 115 1.16 13.73 -14.43
N SER A 116 0.29 13.55 -13.43
CA SER A 116 0.40 12.50 -12.40
C SER A 116 -0.83 11.61 -12.47
N GLU A 117 -0.60 10.36 -12.85
CA GLU A 117 -1.62 9.33 -13.09
C GLU A 117 -1.74 8.35 -11.93
N ALA A 118 -0.83 8.38 -10.97
CA ALA A 118 -0.87 7.63 -9.73
C ALA A 118 -0.13 8.40 -8.62
N MET A 119 -0.11 7.84 -7.41
CA MET A 119 0.61 8.36 -6.25
C MET A 119 1.42 7.24 -5.60
N MET A 120 2.71 7.46 -5.37
CA MET A 120 3.53 6.58 -4.53
C MET A 120 3.24 6.86 -3.06
N LEU A 121 3.12 5.81 -2.23
CA LEU A 121 2.63 5.90 -0.85
C LEU A 121 3.74 5.66 0.18
N SER A 122 3.71 6.45 1.24
CA SER A 122 4.42 6.25 2.51
C SER A 122 3.67 5.30 3.45
N ALA A 123 4.34 4.86 4.52
CA ALA A 123 3.71 4.06 5.59
C ALA A 123 2.52 4.79 6.22
N ARG A 124 2.66 6.11 6.48
CA ARG A 124 1.59 6.95 7.02
C ARG A 124 0.39 7.04 6.10
N GLU A 125 0.60 7.23 4.81
CA GLU A 125 -0.50 7.36 3.84
C GLU A 125 -1.35 6.08 3.74
N MET A 126 -0.72 4.91 3.93
CA MET A 126 -1.41 3.62 3.98
C MET A 126 -2.00 3.28 5.37
N GLY A 127 -1.72 4.07 6.40
CA GLY A 127 -2.15 3.77 7.77
C GLY A 127 -1.35 2.64 8.45
N LEU A 128 -0.13 2.38 8.01
CA LEU A 128 0.76 1.35 8.56
C LEU A 128 1.69 1.85 9.67
N GLY A 129 1.75 3.15 9.92
CA GLY A 129 2.56 3.77 10.97
C GLY A 129 2.63 5.29 10.81
N ASP A 130 3.48 5.95 11.62
CA ASP A 130 3.62 7.42 11.61
C ASP A 130 4.74 7.93 10.68
N ASP A 131 5.50 7.00 10.07
CA ASP A 131 6.62 7.35 9.20
C ASP A 131 6.14 8.00 7.89
N HIS A 132 6.69 9.18 7.64
CA HIS A 132 6.42 10.04 6.49
C HIS A 132 7.72 10.67 5.95
N SER A 133 8.87 10.09 6.29
CA SER A 133 10.19 10.54 5.81
C SER A 133 10.39 10.26 4.32
N GLY A 134 9.65 9.31 3.76
CA GLY A 134 9.66 8.93 2.35
C GLY A 134 8.50 8.01 1.97
N ILE A 135 8.51 7.54 0.73
CA ILE A 135 7.59 6.49 0.25
C ILE A 135 8.09 5.12 0.70
N MET A 136 7.22 4.10 0.75
CA MET A 136 7.66 2.72 1.05
C MET A 136 8.65 2.22 0.01
N ASP A 137 9.74 1.59 0.47
CA ASP A 137 10.83 1.05 -0.34
C ASP A 137 11.27 -0.37 0.02
#